data_AF-A0A6P1D066-F1
#
_entry.id   AF-A0A6P1D066-F1
#
_cell.length_a   1.000
_cell.length_b   1.000
_cell.length_c   1.000
_cell.angle_alpha   90.00
_cell.angle_beta   90.00
_cell.angle_gamma   90.00
#
_symmetry.space_group_name_H-M   'P 1'
#
loop_
_entity.id
_entity.type
_entity.pdbx_description
1 polymer ?
#
loop_
_entity_poly.entity_id
_entity_poly.type
_entity_poly.pdbx_seq_one_letter_code
_entity_poly.pdbx_strand_id
1 'polypeptide(L)'
;SRRRSNFPPIDDYAFLSDCETNCLIASNGSVEWMCVPRPDSASVFGAMLDRNAGHFRIGPYGRNVPAARRYLPGGMILETTWQTATGWLIVRDALVLG
;
A
#
# COMPACT_ATOMS: atom_id res chain seq x y z
N SER A 1 20.90 10.77 9.10
CA SER A 1 19.72 10.91 9.96
C SER A 1 18.52 11.28 9.10
N ARG A 2 17.65 10.32 8.71
CA ARG A 2 16.46 10.60 7.88
C ARG A 2 15.38 11.13 8.82
N ARG A 3 15.05 12.42 8.70
CA ARG A 3 14.01 13.11 9.48
C ARG A 3 12.72 12.32 9.33
N ARG A 4 12.18 11.75 10.42
CA ARG A 4 10.88 11.07 10.42
C ARG A 4 9.79 12.11 10.20
N SER A 5 9.46 12.39 8.94
CA SER A 5 8.21 13.04 8.59
C SER A 5 7.06 12.09 8.91
N ASN A 6 5.88 12.62 9.24
CA ASN A 6 4.65 11.83 9.35
C ASN A 6 4.21 11.21 8.01
N PHE A 7 4.91 11.58 6.94
CA PHE A 7 4.76 11.08 5.59
C PHE A 7 5.89 10.09 5.31
N PRO A 8 5.58 8.83 4.94
CA PRO A 8 6.57 7.94 4.34
C PRO A 8 7.22 8.62 3.14
N PRO A 9 8.51 8.39 2.91
CA PRO A 9 9.16 8.91 1.72
C PRO A 9 8.65 8.18 0.48
N ILE A 10 8.72 8.82 -0.70
CA ILE A 10 8.08 8.31 -1.91
C ILE A 10 8.61 6.93 -2.35
N ASP A 11 9.88 6.64 -2.06
CA ASP A 11 10.56 5.36 -2.32
C ASP A 11 10.06 4.19 -1.45
N ASP A 12 9.30 4.47 -0.38
CA ASP A 12 8.75 3.46 0.51
C ASP A 12 7.37 2.93 0.05
N TYR A 13 6.75 3.65 -0.90
CA TYR A 13 5.49 3.25 -1.50
C TYR A 13 5.69 2.19 -2.58
N ALA A 14 4.84 1.17 -2.54
CA ALA A 14 4.68 0.24 -3.65
C ALA A 14 3.60 0.79 -4.59
N PHE A 15 3.86 0.67 -5.89
CA PHE A 15 2.96 1.02 -6.97
C PHE A 15 2.24 -0.21 -7.52
N LEU A 16 0.92 -0.13 -7.69
CA LEU A 16 0.13 -1.10 -8.45
C LEU A 16 -0.61 -0.38 -9.58
N SER A 17 -0.82 -1.08 -10.69
CA SER A 17 -1.62 -0.63 -11.82
C SER A 17 -2.16 -1.81 -12.61
N ASP A 18 -3.37 -1.66 -13.14
CA ASP A 18 -4.02 -2.54 -14.12
C ASP A 18 -4.07 -1.88 -15.52
N CYS A 19 -3.23 -0.88 -15.78
CA CYS A 19 -3.23 -0.03 -16.99
C CYS A 19 -4.43 0.94 -17.13
N GLU A 20 -5.49 0.80 -16.33
CA GLU A 20 -6.63 1.72 -16.30
C GLU A 20 -6.61 2.61 -15.05
N THR A 21 -6.13 2.08 -13.93
CA THR A 21 -6.04 2.75 -12.63
C THR A 21 -4.66 2.51 -12.02
N ASN A 22 -4.38 3.25 -10.94
CA ASN A 22 -3.19 3.03 -10.14
C ASN A 22 -3.48 3.24 -8.65
N CYS A 23 -2.68 2.59 -7.82
CA CYS A 23 -2.69 2.84 -6.38
C CYS A 23 -1.28 2.83 -5.79
N LEU A 24 -1.13 3.56 -4.68
CA LEU A 24 0.10 3.59 -3.89
C LEU A 24 -0.14 2.99 -2.51
N ILE A 25 0.70 2.02 -2.17
CA ILE A 25 0.63 1.25 -0.92
C ILE A 25 1.85 1.57 -0.06
N ALA A 26 1.60 2.18 1.10
CA ALA A 26 2.62 2.46 2.10
C ALA A 26 3.23 1.16 2.68
N SER A 27 4.39 1.25 3.30
CA SER A 27 5.10 0.10 3.87
C SER A 27 4.37 -0.64 4.98
N ASN A 28 3.39 -0.01 5.61
CA ASN A 28 2.52 -0.63 6.59
C ASN A 28 1.33 -1.40 5.97
N GLY A 29 1.25 -1.53 4.64
CA GLY A 29 0.13 -2.18 3.94
C GLY A 29 -1.12 -1.31 3.80
N SER A 30 -0.98 0.01 3.95
CA SER A 30 -2.06 0.97 3.74
C SER A 30 -2.09 1.45 2.29
N VAL A 31 -3.22 1.34 1.62
CA VAL A 31 -3.53 2.06 0.38
C VAL A 31 -3.79 3.51 0.73
N GLU A 32 -2.88 4.40 0.32
CA GLU A 32 -2.92 5.82 0.67
C GLU A 32 -3.24 6.74 -0.51
N TRP A 33 -3.19 6.20 -1.72
CA TRP A 33 -3.56 6.91 -2.94
C TRP A 33 -4.23 5.95 -3.92
N MET A 34 -5.36 6.35 -4.49
CA MET A 34 -6.02 5.67 -5.60
C MET A 34 -7.03 6.61 -6.24
N CYS A 35 -7.05 6.66 -7.57
CA CYS A 35 -8.07 7.37 -8.36
C CYS A 35 -8.91 6.35 -9.12
N VAL A 36 -10.23 6.47 -9.04
CA VAL A 36 -11.18 5.61 -9.78
C VAL A 36 -12.33 6.46 -10.35
N PRO A 37 -12.90 6.09 -11.51
CA PRO A 37 -12.58 4.91 -12.31
C PRO A 37 -11.33 5.07 -13.19
N ARG A 38 -10.78 6.29 -13.32
CA ARG A 38 -9.61 6.59 -14.15
C ARG A 38 -8.49 7.27 -13.35
N PRO A 39 -7.25 7.30 -13.86
CA PRO A 39 -6.11 7.85 -13.13
C PRO A 39 -6.22 9.36 -12.88
N ASP A 40 -6.97 10.06 -13.75
CA ASP A 40 -7.25 11.50 -13.71
C ASP A 40 -8.53 11.85 -12.93
N SER A 41 -9.21 10.85 -12.37
CA SER A 41 -10.41 11.07 -11.53
C SER A 41 -10.04 11.58 -10.13
N ALA A 42 -11.05 12.01 -9.38
CA ALA A 42 -10.86 12.37 -7.97
C ALA A 42 -10.30 11.19 -7.17
N SER A 43 -9.34 11.46 -6.29
CA SER A 43 -8.71 10.44 -5.45
C SER A 43 -9.70 9.96 -4.38
N VAL A 44 -9.93 8.65 -4.31
CA VAL A 44 -10.71 8.01 -3.22
C VAL A 44 -9.89 7.94 -1.93
N PHE A 45 -8.59 7.72 -2.05
CA PHE A 45 -7.64 7.78 -0.94
C PHE A 45 -6.66 8.93 -1.17
N GLY A 46 -6.38 9.70 -0.12
CA GLY A 46 -5.55 10.91 -0.19
C GLY A 46 -4.54 11.04 0.95
N ALA A 47 -4.35 9.97 1.74
CA ALA A 47 -3.48 9.98 2.91
C ALA A 47 -2.02 10.32 2.59
N MET A 48 -1.61 10.14 1.33
CA MET A 48 -0.31 10.58 0.85
C MET A 48 -0.12 12.11 0.92
N LEU A 49 -1.18 12.90 0.73
CA LEU A 49 -1.14 14.37 0.74
C LEU A 49 -1.61 14.97 2.07
N ASP A 50 -2.60 14.35 2.72
CA ASP A 50 -3.10 14.75 4.04
C ASP A 50 -3.36 13.51 4.90
N ARG A 51 -2.68 13.39 6.04
CA ARG A 51 -2.80 12.22 6.93
C ARG A 51 -4.20 12.08 7.56
N ASN A 52 -5.04 13.12 7.50
CA ASN A 52 -6.44 13.07 7.91
C ASN A 52 -7.37 12.58 6.79
N ALA A 53 -6.89 12.46 5.55
CA ALA A 53 -7.65 11.93 4.44
C ALA A 53 -7.83 10.41 4.52
N GLY A 54 -8.75 9.90 3.71
CA GLY A 54 -9.07 8.48 3.65
C GLY A 54 -7.87 7.63 3.25
N HIS A 55 -7.75 6.48 3.91
CA HIS A 55 -6.87 5.37 3.55
C HIS A 55 -7.57 4.06 3.88
N PHE A 56 -7.11 2.98 3.26
CA PHE A 56 -7.58 1.63 3.57
C PHE A 56 -6.38 0.76 3.90
N ARG A 57 -6.49 -0.09 4.91
CA ARG A 57 -5.36 -0.89 5.37
C ARG A 57 -5.75 -2.31 5.72
N ILE A 58 -4.94 -3.26 5.28
CA ILE A 58 -5.00 -4.68 5.69
C ILE A 58 -3.71 -5.06 6.39
N GLY A 59 -3.83 -5.65 7.57
CA GLY A 59 -2.69 -6.16 8.32
C GLY A 59 -3.09 -6.64 9.73
N PRO A 60 -2.18 -7.32 10.44
CA PRO A 60 -2.43 -7.75 11.80
C PRO A 60 -2.57 -6.54 12.75
N TYR A 61 -3.48 -6.68 13.70
CA TYR A 61 -3.69 -5.67 14.74
C TYR A 61 -2.42 -5.40 15.55
N GLY A 62 -2.16 -4.13 15.86
CA GLY A 62 -1.04 -3.71 16.71
C GLY A 62 0.37 -3.80 16.07
N ARG A 63 0.47 -4.13 14.77
CA ARG A 63 1.74 -4.21 14.03
C ARG A 63 1.72 -3.24 12.87
N ASN A 64 2.75 -2.40 12.75
CA ASN A 64 2.88 -1.40 11.67
C ASN A 64 4.06 -1.66 10.74
N VAL A 65 4.94 -2.58 11.10
CA VAL A 65 6.14 -2.91 10.33
C VAL A 65 6.02 -4.37 9.87
N PRO A 66 5.98 -4.64 8.56
CA PRO A 66 5.98 -6.00 8.05
C PRO A 66 7.36 -6.65 8.18
N ALA A 67 7.38 -7.98 8.14
CA ALA A 67 8.62 -8.76 8.17
C ALA A 67 9.33 -8.77 6.81
N ALA A 68 8.57 -8.78 5.72
CA ALA A 68 9.10 -8.69 4.36
C ALA A 68 8.06 -8.08 3.40
N ARG A 69 8.55 -7.47 2.32
CA ARG A 69 7.75 -6.97 1.20
C ARG A 69 8.46 -7.31 -0.09
N ARG A 70 7.72 -7.78 -1.11
CA ARG A 70 8.25 -8.01 -2.45
C ARG A 70 7.16 -7.97 -3.50
N TYR A 71 7.53 -7.65 -4.73
CA TYR A 71 6.70 -7.97 -5.88
C TYR A 71 6.85 -9.45 -6.22
N LEU A 72 5.74 -10.11 -6.54
CA LEU A 72 5.79 -11.46 -7.07
C LEU A 72 6.29 -11.45 -8.52
N PRO A 73 7.19 -12.38 -8.91
CA PRO A 73 7.64 -12.48 -10.29
C PRO A 73 6.48 -12.70 -11.26
N GLY A 74 6.55 -12.07 -12.44
CA GLY A 74 5.56 -12.25 -13.50
C GLY A 74 4.31 -11.38 -13.38
N GLY A 75 4.25 -10.46 -12.43
CA GLY A 75 3.14 -9.51 -12.33
C GLY A 75 3.39 -8.35 -11.39
N MET A 76 2.43 -7.43 -11.35
CA MET A 76 2.42 -6.30 -10.42
C MET A 76 1.57 -6.65 -9.20
N ILE A 77 1.99 -7.70 -8.47
CA ILE A 77 1.35 -8.15 -7.23
C ILE A 77 2.30 -7.88 -6.09
N LEU A 78 1.88 -7.08 -5.11
CA LEU A 78 2.65 -6.82 -3.91
C LEU A 78 2.34 -7.89 -2.86
N GLU A 79 3.34 -8.65 -2.46
CA GLU A 79 3.25 -9.59 -1.33
C GLU A 79 3.88 -8.94 -0.08
N THR A 80 3.08 -8.81 0.97
CA THR A 80 3.51 -8.30 2.28
C THR A 80 3.39 -9.40 3.32
N THR A 81 4.51 -9.79 3.90
CA THR A 81 4.59 -10.82 4.95
C THR A 81 4.62 -10.16 6.32
N TRP A 82 3.75 -10.64 7.20
CA TRP A 82 3.63 -10.19 8.57
C TRP A 82 3.96 -11.32 9.54
N GLN A 83 4.71 -10.98 10.60
CA GLN A 83 4.97 -11.88 11.72
C GLN A 83 4.36 -11.30 13.01
N THR A 84 3.52 -12.11 13.64
CA THR A 84 2.87 -11.83 14.93
C THR A 84 3.41 -12.80 15.99
N ALA A 85 3.11 -12.56 17.26
CA ALA A 85 3.52 -13.47 18.34
C ALA A 85 2.91 -14.87 18.20
N THR A 86 1.74 -14.98 17.55
CA THR A 86 0.96 -16.23 17.46
C THR A 86 1.04 -16.90 16.08
N GLY A 87 1.69 -16.28 15.09
CA GLY A 87 1.74 -16.81 13.73
C GLY A 87 2.16 -15.79 12.69
N TRP A 88 2.00 -16.14 11.43
CA TRP A 88 2.36 -15.30 10.28
C TRP A 88 1.17 -15.14 9.33
N LEU A 89 1.13 -14.01 8.61
CA LEU A 89 0.11 -13.67 7.63
C LEU A 89 0.81 -13.18 6.36
N ILE A 90 0.34 -13.62 5.20
CA ILE A 90 0.75 -13.08 3.91
C ILE A 90 -0.46 -12.34 3.32
N VAL A 91 -0.27 -11.07 2.99
CA VAL A 91 -1.24 -10.23 2.28
C VAL A 91 -0.73 -10.03 0.85
N ARG A 92 -1.61 -10.18 -0.14
CA ARG A 92 -1.30 -9.95 -1.55
C ARG A 92 -2.23 -8.89 -2.10
N ASP A 93 -1.66 -7.74 -2.46
CA ASP A 93 -2.37 -6.63 -3.06
C ASP A 93 -2.14 -6.64 -4.57
N ALA A 94 -3.22 -6.58 -5.33
CA ALA A 94 -3.21 -6.55 -6.79
C ALA A 94 -4.42 -5.77 -7.31
N LEU A 95 -4.25 -5.11 -8.46
CA LEU A 95 -5.36 -4.62 -9.26
C LEU A 95 -5.62 -5.65 -10.37
N VAL A 96 -6.88 -5.99 -10.57
CA VAL A 96 -7.30 -7.02 -11.53
C VAL A 96 -8.00 -6.31 -12.68
N LEU A 97 -7.64 -6.67 -13.91
CA LEU A 97 -8.34 -6.23 -15.11
C LEU A 97 -9.82 -6.63 -15.02
N GLY A 98 -10.71 -5.65 -15.14
CA GLY A 98 -12.16 -5.83 -15.21
C GLY A 98 -12.63 -6.34 -16.58
#